data_AF-A0A3D3UH72-F1
#
_entry.id   AF-A0A3D3UH72-F1
#
_cell.length_a   1.000
_cell.length_b   1.000
_cell.length_c   1.000
_cell.angle_alpha   90.00
_cell.angle_beta   90.00
_cell.angle_gamma   90.00
#
_symmetry.space_group_name_H-M   'P 1'
#
loop_
_entity.id
_entity.type
_entity.pdbx_description
1 polymer ?
#
loop_
_entity_poly.entity_id
_entity_poly.type
_entity_poly.pdbx_seq_one_letter_code
_entity_poly.pdbx_strand_id
1 'polypeptide(L)' 'MDEATVTKRRIEACVTQAQINAANTGGDGATAAMDLLCAFVLIATKSGADPERARLAVWQDVKACVADFWPDARVN' A
#
# COMPACT_ATOMS: atom_id res chain seq x y z
N MET A 1 -15.26 -7.31 -15.79
CA MET A 1 -14.21 -7.34 -14.75
C MET A 1 -14.78 -6.58 -13.57
N ASP A 2 -14.90 -7.21 -12.40
CA ASP A 2 -15.46 -6.53 -11.22
C ASP A 2 -14.49 -5.47 -10.66
N GLU A 3 -15.04 -4.55 -9.88
CA GLU A 3 -14.31 -3.41 -9.28
C GLU A 3 -13.18 -3.87 -8.34
N ALA A 4 -13.40 -4.98 -7.64
CA ALA A 4 -12.41 -5.58 -6.75
C ALA A 4 -11.18 -6.06 -7.53
N THR A 5 -11.37 -6.72 -8.67
CA THR A 5 -10.30 -7.20 -9.55
C THR A 5 -9.52 -6.04 -10.17
N VAL A 6 -10.21 -4.97 -10.60
CA VAL A 6 -9.56 -3.75 -11.09
C VAL A 6 -8.67 -3.14 -10.00
N THR A 7 -9.19 -3.05 -8.78
CA THR A 7 -8.48 -2.46 -7.64
C THR A 7 -7.26 -3.27 -7.25
N LYS A 8 -7.37 -4.61 -7.16
CA LYS A 8 -6.23 -5.50 -6.89
C LYS A 8 -5.09 -5.32 -7.90
N ARG A 9 -5.40 -5.30 -9.20
CA ARG A 9 -4.39 -5.09 -10.26
C ARG A 9 -3.69 -3.73 -10.16
N ARG A 10 -4.43 -2.67 -9.81
CA ARG A 10 -3.82 -1.34 -9.60
C ARG A 10 -2.85 -1.36 -8.42
N ILE A 11 -3.23 -2.00 -7.32
CA ILE A 11 -2.36 -2.13 -6.13
C ILE A 11 -1.11 -2.96 -6.47
N GLU A 12 -1.25 -4.09 -7.15
CA GLU A 12 -0.12 -4.94 -7.58
C GLU A 12 0.88 -4.17 -8.47
N ALA A 13 0.38 -3.37 -9.41
CA ALA A 13 1.21 -2.53 -10.25
C ALA A 13 2.00 -1.49 -9.42
N CYS A 14 1.35 -0.84 -8.44
CA CYS A 14 2.02 0.11 -7.54
C CYS A 14 3.09 -0.57 -6.68
N VAL A 15 2.80 -1.74 -6.11
CA VAL A 15 3.77 -2.52 -5.32
C VAL A 15 4.97 -2.91 -6.17
N THR A 16 4.73 -3.43 -7.37
CA THR A 16 5.80 -3.84 -8.30
C THR A 16 6.70 -2.67 -8.66
N GLN A 17 6.11 -1.51 -8.98
CA GLN A 17 6.88 -0.32 -9.32
C GLN A 17 7.72 0.19 -8.14
N ALA A 18 7.16 0.18 -6.93
CA ALA A 18 7.88 0.58 -5.72
C ALA A 18 9.08 -0.34 -5.45
N GLN A 19 8.91 -1.65 -5.62
CA GLN A 19 9.99 -2.63 -5.49
C GLN A 19 11.10 -2.41 -6.53
N ILE A 20 10.73 -2.16 -7.79
CA ILE A 20 11.69 -1.83 -8.85
C ILE A 20 12.47 -0.56 -8.50
N ASN A 21 11.77 0.48 -8.04
CA ASN A 21 12.41 1.75 -7.67
C ASN A 21 13.39 1.58 -6.52
N ALA A 22 12.99 0.88 -5.45
CA ALA A 22 13.87 0.60 -4.32
C ALA A 22 15.12 -0.20 -4.76
N ALA A 23 14.94 -1.25 -5.55
CA ALA A 23 16.07 -2.04 -6.06
C ALA A 23 17.04 -1.19 -6.89
N ASN A 24 16.53 -0.28 -7.71
CA ASN A 24 17.35 0.60 -8.55
C ASN A 24 18.11 1.68 -7.77
N THR A 25 17.70 1.98 -6.53
CA THR A 25 18.33 2.99 -5.67
C THR A 25 19.12 2.38 -4.51
N GLY A 26 19.29 1.05 -4.49
CA GLY A 26 19.99 0.33 -3.42
C GLY A 26 19.18 0.11 -2.15
N GLY A 27 17.87 0.34 -2.19
CA GLY A 27 16.92 0.00 -1.15
C GLY A 27 16.42 -1.44 -1.24
N ASP A 28 15.56 -1.82 -0.30
CA ASP A 28 14.98 -3.16 -0.18
C ASP A 28 13.44 -3.12 -0.14
N GLY A 29 12.82 -4.24 0.23
CA GLY A 29 11.36 -4.31 0.38
C GLY A 29 10.81 -3.37 1.45
N ALA A 30 11.57 -3.07 2.51
CA ALA A 30 11.16 -2.12 3.54
C ALA A 30 11.19 -0.68 3.01
N THR A 31 12.21 -0.33 2.20
CA THR A 31 12.24 0.94 1.47
C THR A 31 11.02 1.11 0.58
N ALA A 32 10.70 0.09 -0.24
CA ALA A 32 9.54 0.13 -1.13
C ALA A 32 8.20 0.30 -0.37
N ALA A 33 8.04 -0.38 0.77
CA ALA A 33 6.85 -0.24 1.60
C ALA A 33 6.72 1.16 2.21
N MET A 34 7.83 1.76 2.65
CA MET A 34 7.85 3.12 3.17
C MET A 34 7.52 4.16 2.11
N ASP A 35 8.03 4.00 0.88
CA ASP A 35 7.72 4.90 -0.23
C ASP A 35 6.22 4.94 -0.54
N LEU A 36 5.57 3.76 -0.54
CA LEU A 36 4.11 3.66 -0.74
C LEU A 36 3.33 4.36 0.38
N LEU A 37 3.75 4.21 1.63
CA LEU A 37 3.12 4.89 2.77
C LEU A 37 3.27 6.41 2.68
N CYS A 38 4.47 6.88 2.37
CA CYS A 38 4.74 8.31 2.16
C CYS A 38 3.91 8.88 1.00
N ALA A 39 3.84 8.17 -0.13
CA ALA A 39 3.03 8.57 -1.28
C ALA A 39 1.55 8.69 -0.92
N PHE A 40 1.01 7.72 -0.16
CA PHE A 40 -0.36 7.78 0.33
C PHE A 40 -0.63 9.04 1.18
N VAL A 41 0.20 9.29 2.20
CA VAL A 41 0.03 10.45 3.08
C VAL A 41 0.13 11.77 2.29
N LEU A 42 1.08 11.86 1.35
CA LEU A 42 1.24 13.03 0.49
C LEU A 42 0.00 13.29 -0.37
N ILE A 43 -0.57 12.25 -0.99
CA ILE A 43 -1.79 12.37 -1.79
C ILE A 43 -2.98 12.81 -0.92
N ALA A 44 -3.20 12.15 0.23
CA ALA A 44 -4.30 12.47 1.13
C ALA A 44 -4.21 13.92 1.65
N THR A 45 -3.01 14.34 2.06
CA THR A 45 -2.76 15.69 2.55
C THR A 45 -2.96 16.73 1.44
N LYS A 46 -2.52 16.43 0.21
CA LYS A 46 -2.77 17.30 -0.96
C LYS A 46 -4.26 17.48 -1.25
N SER A 47 -5.07 16.47 -0.94
CA SER A 47 -6.54 16.53 -1.03
C SER A 47 -7.22 17.20 0.17
N GLY A 48 -6.46 17.74 1.13
CA GLY A 48 -6.97 18.46 2.29
C GLY A 48 -7.32 17.58 3.49
N ALA A 49 -6.98 16.28 3.46
CA ALA A 49 -7.14 15.43 4.62
C ALA A 49 -6.04 15.71 5.66
N ASP A 50 -6.39 15.58 6.94
CA ASP A 50 -5.39 15.55 8.02
C ASP A 50 -4.52 14.28 7.87
N PRO A 51 -3.18 14.39 7.89
CA PRO A 51 -2.28 13.26 7.68
C PRO A 51 -2.51 12.09 8.64
N GLU A 52 -2.77 12.39 9.92
CA GLU A 52 -2.92 11.36 10.95
C GLU A 52 -4.26 10.64 10.81
N ARG A 53 -5.33 11.37 10.50
CA ARG A 53 -6.63 10.76 10.17
C ARG A 53 -6.56 9.92 8.90
N ALA A 54 -5.84 10.36 7.87
CA ALA A 54 -5.67 9.60 6.64
C ALA A 54 -4.94 8.27 6.90
N ARG A 55 -3.85 8.31 7.67
CA ARG A 55 -3.08 7.13 8.09
C ARG A 55 -3.97 6.12 8.84
N LEU A 56 -4.79 6.58 9.77
CA LEU A 56 -5.67 5.72 10.57
C LEU A 56 -6.78 5.07 9.74
N ALA A 57 -7.38 5.81 8.80
CA ALA A 57 -8.43 5.30 7.93
C ALA A 57 -7.90 4.17 7.03
N VAL A 58 -6.77 4.40 6.35
CA VAL A 58 -6.17 3.40 5.46
C VAL A 58 -5.70 2.16 6.21
N TRP A 59 -5.28 2.28 7.47
CA TRP A 59 -4.82 1.12 8.23
C TRP A 59 -5.93 0.07 8.44
N GLN A 60 -7.20 0.48 8.53
CA GLN A 60 -8.31 -0.47 8.64
C GLN A 60 -8.54 -1.21 7.31
N ASP A 61 -8.49 -0.49 6.19
CA ASP A 61 -8.63 -1.08 4.86
C ASP A 61 -7.46 -2.02 4.53
N VAL A 62 -6.23 -1.65 4.94
CA VAL A 62 -5.05 -2.51 4.80
C VAL A 62 -5.21 -3.81 5.58
N LYS A 63 -5.74 -3.79 6.80
CA LYS A 63 -5.99 -5.02 7.57
C LYS A 63 -6.97 -5.95 6.86
N ALA A 64 -8.05 -5.39 6.31
CA ALA A 64 -9.01 -6.15 5.53
C ALA A 64 -8.36 -6.75 4.27
N CYS A 65 -7.60 -5.95 3.53
CA CYS A 65 -6.86 -6.42 2.36
C CYS A 65 -5.83 -7.50 2.70
N VAL A 66 -5.07 -7.38 3.79
CA VAL A 66 -4.10 -8.41 4.22
C VAL A 66 -4.83 -9.70 4.56
N ALA A 67 -5.98 -9.63 5.25
CA ALA A 67 -6.81 -10.80 5.51
C ALA A 67 -7.35 -11.43 4.21
N ASP A 68 -7.65 -10.63 3.18
CA ASP A 68 -8.13 -11.15 1.89
C ASP A 68 -7.02 -11.73 0.99
N PHE A 69 -5.81 -11.17 1.05
CA PHE A 69 -4.66 -11.63 0.25
C PHE A 69 -3.90 -12.79 0.91
N TRP A 70 -3.89 -12.85 2.24
CA TRP A 70 -3.34 -13.92 3.05
C TRP A 70 -4.38 -14.39 4.08
N PRO A 71 -5.44 -15.10 3.64
CA PRO A 71 -6.54 -15.55 4.52
C PRO A 71 -6.08 -16.48 5.63
N ASP A 72 -4.93 -17.12 5.45
CA ASP A 72 -4.22 -17.80 6.51
C ASP A 72 -3.12 -16.86 7.00
N ALA A 73 -3.34 -16.24 8.17
CA ALA A 73 -2.23 -15.96 9.06
C ALA A 73 -1.45 -17.29 9.22
N ARG A 74 -0.39 -17.48 8.43
CA ARG A 74 0.62 -18.50 8.72
C ARG A 74 1.25 -18.09 10.04
N VAL A 75 0.71 -18.67 11.10
CA VAL A 75 1.36 -18.81 12.39
C VAL A 75 2.71 -19.47 12.12
N ASN A 76 3.78 -18.69 12.22
CA ASN A 76 5.10 -19.19 12.55
C ASN A 76 5.48 -18.56 13.89
#